data_AF-A0A9W9ZIC3-F1
#
_entry.id   AF-A0A9W9ZIC3-F1
#
_cell.length_a   1.000
_cell.length_b   1.000
_cell.length_c   1.000
_cell.angle_alpha   90.00
_cell.angle_beta   90.00
_cell.angle_gamma   90.00
#
_symmetry.space_group_name_H-M   'P 1'
#
loop_
_entity.id
_entity.type
_entity.pdbx_description
1 polymer ?
#
loop_
_entity_poly.entity_id
_entity_poly.type
_entity_poly.pdbx_seq_one_letter_code
_entity_poly.pdbx_strand_id
1 'polypeptide(L)'
;MNVLRSSFSLYSIVLAAFCLQLARTAIEDSVDKSQDVPGHLEPLASKNVKHSLEIIQNYPDPKTFFKTYVVKSKPVLIQNAAKLSSAFEKWTDEYFLSRPESSEEKIQAEQGKKEERTKPDKETSFGDFVKRLQRKGYLYGQLCACVYEVPIDFPAAGILVWM
;
A
#
# COMPACT_ATOMS: atom_id res chain seq x y z
N MET A 1 -69.79 35.49 -9.86
CA MET A 1 -68.60 35.24 -9.00
C MET A 1 -68.09 33.78 -9.02
N ASN A 2 -68.55 32.90 -9.92
CA ASN A 2 -68.13 31.48 -9.93
C ASN A 2 -67.01 31.14 -10.94
N VAL A 3 -66.81 31.97 -11.97
CA VAL A 3 -65.82 31.71 -13.04
C VAL A 3 -64.38 32.05 -12.60
N LEU A 4 -64.18 33.13 -11.83
CA LEU A 4 -62.86 33.45 -11.27
C LEU A 4 -62.39 32.41 -10.24
N ARG A 5 -63.30 31.85 -9.42
CA ARG A 5 -62.95 30.85 -8.38
C ARG A 5 -62.50 29.52 -8.97
N SER A 6 -63.08 29.11 -10.11
CA SER A 6 -62.68 27.93 -10.88
C SER A 6 -61.30 28.09 -11.54
N SER A 7 -61.01 29.29 -12.06
CA SER A 7 -59.74 29.60 -12.73
C SER A 7 -58.55 29.63 -11.75
N PHE A 8 -58.74 30.16 -10.55
CA PHE A 8 -57.74 30.10 -9.46
C PHE A 8 -57.48 28.67 -8.97
N SER A 9 -58.52 27.83 -8.92
CA SER A 9 -58.40 26.43 -8.52
C SER A 9 -57.56 25.63 -9.53
N LEU A 10 -57.81 25.82 -10.83
CA LEU A 10 -57.05 25.15 -11.89
C LEU A 10 -55.59 25.62 -11.94
N TYR A 11 -55.32 26.91 -11.73
CA TYR A 11 -53.94 27.42 -11.68
C TYR A 11 -53.13 26.82 -10.53
N SER A 12 -53.72 26.72 -9.33
CA SER A 12 -53.08 26.08 -8.18
C SER A 12 -52.79 24.59 -8.41
N ILE A 13 -53.67 23.87 -9.10
CA ILE A 13 -53.47 22.46 -9.46
C ILE A 13 -52.32 22.32 -10.48
N VAL A 14 -52.28 23.18 -11.50
CA VAL A 14 -51.20 23.18 -12.51
C VAL A 14 -49.86 23.55 -11.87
N LEU A 15 -49.83 24.55 -10.99
CA LEU A 15 -48.63 24.95 -10.27
C LEU A 15 -48.14 23.83 -9.33
N ALA A 16 -49.05 23.16 -8.60
CA ALA A 16 -48.70 22.02 -7.75
C ALA A 16 -48.17 20.83 -8.56
N ALA A 17 -48.78 20.53 -9.71
CA ALA A 17 -48.32 19.48 -10.62
C ALA A 17 -46.93 19.79 -11.20
N PHE A 18 -46.68 21.05 -11.57
CA PHE A 18 -45.37 21.52 -12.05
C PHE A 18 -44.31 21.47 -10.93
N CYS A 19 -44.66 21.88 -9.72
CA CYS A 19 -43.79 21.73 -8.54
C CYS A 19 -43.49 20.26 -8.23
N LEU A 20 -44.46 19.35 -8.37
CA LEU A 20 -44.25 17.91 -8.22
C LEU A 20 -43.32 17.36 -9.32
N GLN A 21 -43.45 17.83 -10.56
CA GLN A 21 -42.58 17.43 -11.66
C GLN A 21 -41.14 17.92 -11.45
N LEU A 22 -40.95 19.17 -11.03
CA LEU A 22 -39.63 19.71 -10.68
C LEU A 22 -39.00 18.99 -9.48
N ALA A 23 -39.78 18.66 -8.46
CA ALA A 23 -39.31 17.88 -7.32
C ALA A 23 -38.90 16.45 -7.73
N ARG A 24 -39.64 15.84 -8.66
CA ARG A 24 -39.34 14.49 -9.18
C ARG A 24 -38.03 14.47 -9.97
N THR A 25 -37.78 15.48 -10.80
CA THR A 25 -36.49 15.60 -11.53
C THR A 25 -35.32 15.91 -10.59
N ALA A 26 -35.55 16.65 -9.50
CA ALA A 26 -34.51 16.94 -8.50
C ALA A 26 -34.12 15.70 -7.66
N ILE A 27 -35.03 14.74 -7.49
CA ILE A 27 -34.76 13.48 -6.77
C ILE A 27 -33.96 12.49 -7.64
N GLU A 28 -34.19 12.46 -8.96
CA GLU A 28 -33.48 11.54 -9.86
C GLU A 28 -31.99 11.87 -10.02
N ASP A 29 -31.57 13.12 -9.80
CA ASP A 29 -30.15 13.53 -9.83
C ASP A 29 -29.37 13.16 -8.56
N SER A 30 -30.05 12.62 -7.54
CA SER A 30 -29.44 12.15 -6.29
C SER A 30 -29.18 10.64 -6.25
N VAL A 31 -29.46 9.92 -7.35
CA VAL A 31 -29.05 8.51 -7.48
C VAL A 31 -27.53 8.48 -7.58
N ASP A 32 -26.94 8.04 -6.48
CA ASP A 32 -25.52 7.82 -6.27
C ASP A 32 -24.87 7.08 -7.46
N LYS A 33 -24.16 7.83 -8.31
CA LYS A 33 -23.37 7.31 -9.43
C LYS A 33 -22.13 6.51 -8.97
N SER A 34 -22.01 6.16 -7.68
CA SER A 34 -20.92 5.35 -7.15
C SER A 34 -20.94 3.89 -7.63
N GLN A 35 -22.08 3.38 -8.11
CA GLN A 35 -22.26 1.96 -8.34
C GLN A 35 -21.57 1.39 -9.60
N ASP A 36 -21.02 2.23 -10.49
CA ASP A 36 -20.48 1.78 -11.77
C ASP A 36 -19.01 2.18 -11.99
N VAL A 37 -18.18 2.03 -10.96
CA VAL A 37 -16.72 2.11 -11.14
C VAL A 37 -16.20 0.69 -11.42
N PRO A 38 -15.57 0.43 -12.59
CA PRO A 38 -15.03 -0.89 -12.90
C PRO A 38 -14.07 -1.40 -11.82
N GLY A 39 -14.30 -2.61 -11.33
CA GLY A 39 -13.50 -3.22 -10.26
C GLY A 39 -13.93 -2.85 -8.84
N HIS A 40 -14.96 -2.02 -8.66
CA HIS A 40 -15.59 -1.82 -7.36
C HIS A 40 -16.22 -3.14 -6.87
N LEU A 41 -16.01 -3.48 -5.58
CA LEU A 41 -16.43 -4.74 -4.94
C LEU A 41 -15.86 -6.05 -5.54
N GLU A 42 -15.01 -5.95 -6.55
CA GLU A 42 -14.23 -7.09 -7.04
C GLU A 42 -12.95 -7.26 -6.20
N PRO A 43 -12.26 -8.42 -6.26
CA PRO A 43 -11.00 -8.60 -5.55
C PRO A 43 -10.01 -7.49 -5.84
N LEU A 44 -9.24 -7.06 -4.83
CA LEU A 44 -8.23 -6.02 -4.99
C LEU A 44 -7.30 -6.35 -6.18
N ALA A 45 -7.02 -5.35 -7.00
CA ALA A 45 -6.21 -5.46 -8.21
C ALA A 45 -6.74 -6.39 -9.32
N SER A 46 -7.98 -6.90 -9.23
CA SER A 46 -8.62 -7.73 -10.28
C SER A 46 -8.68 -7.05 -11.65
N LYS A 47 -8.80 -5.73 -11.69
CA LYS A 47 -8.78 -4.89 -12.90
C LYS A 47 -7.46 -4.17 -13.14
N ASN A 48 -6.41 -4.45 -12.36
CA ASN A 48 -5.12 -3.78 -12.56
C ASN A 48 -4.48 -4.22 -13.88
N VAL A 49 -4.16 -3.25 -14.72
CA VAL A 49 -3.31 -3.47 -15.89
C VAL A 49 -1.88 -3.69 -15.42
N LYS A 50 -1.26 -4.80 -15.82
CA LYS A 50 0.16 -5.05 -15.53
C LYS A 50 1.01 -4.15 -16.42
N HIS A 51 1.67 -3.17 -15.82
CA HIS A 51 2.62 -2.31 -16.51
C HIS A 51 4.00 -2.95 -16.52
N SER A 52 4.78 -2.72 -17.59
CA SER A 52 6.19 -3.10 -17.63
C SER A 52 6.98 -2.32 -16.59
N LEU A 53 7.77 -3.01 -15.77
CA LEU A 53 8.66 -2.38 -14.80
C LEU A 53 9.88 -1.81 -15.51
N GLU A 54 10.13 -0.51 -15.33
CA GLU A 54 11.34 0.13 -15.84
C GLU A 54 12.55 -0.30 -15.01
N ILE A 55 13.65 -0.62 -15.69
CA ILE A 55 14.90 -1.02 -15.07
C ILE A 55 15.97 0.02 -15.41
N ILE A 56 16.56 0.63 -14.39
CA ILE A 56 17.65 1.59 -14.53
C ILE A 56 18.90 1.07 -13.81
N GLN A 57 20.08 1.45 -14.28
CA GLN A 57 21.35 0.94 -13.74
C GLN A 57 21.96 1.81 -12.64
N ASN A 58 21.58 3.08 -12.57
CA ASN A 58 22.18 4.06 -11.67
C ASN A 58 21.07 4.87 -10.99
N TYR A 59 21.37 5.37 -9.79
CA TYR A 59 20.47 6.30 -9.11
C TYR A 59 20.29 7.57 -9.96
N PRO A 60 19.04 7.97 -10.27
CA PRO A 60 18.79 9.27 -10.86
C PRO A 60 19.06 10.35 -9.81
N ASP A 61 19.30 11.59 -10.27
CA ASP A 61 19.36 12.72 -9.34
C ASP A 61 18.03 12.86 -8.57
N PRO A 62 18.03 13.38 -7.33
CA PRO A 62 16.84 13.41 -6.49
C PRO A 62 15.63 14.10 -7.14
N LYS A 63 15.85 15.15 -7.94
CA LYS A 63 14.79 15.90 -8.61
C LYS A 63 14.17 15.07 -9.73
N THR A 64 14.99 14.38 -10.52
CA THR A 64 14.52 13.45 -11.54
C THR A 64 13.81 12.26 -10.94
N PHE A 65 14.34 11.65 -9.88
CA PHE A 65 13.70 10.54 -9.18
C PHE A 65 12.29 10.92 -8.70
N PHE A 66 12.19 12.07 -8.02
CA PHE A 66 10.94 12.55 -7.46
C PHE A 66 9.90 12.85 -8.53
N LYS A 67 10.27 13.61 -9.56
CA LYS A 67 9.34 14.01 -10.64
C LYS A 67 8.90 12.83 -11.53
N THR A 68 9.78 11.86 -11.74
CA THR A 68 9.56 10.78 -12.70
C THR A 68 8.87 9.57 -12.07
N TYR A 69 9.26 9.20 -10.86
CA TYR A 69 8.80 7.95 -10.22
C TYR A 69 7.88 8.22 -9.02
N VAL A 70 8.23 9.15 -8.13
CA VAL A 70 7.46 9.39 -6.89
C VAL A 70 6.13 10.09 -7.17
N VAL A 71 6.17 11.28 -7.78
CA VAL A 71 4.95 12.10 -8.06
C VAL A 71 3.97 11.37 -8.95
N LYS A 72 4.48 10.54 -9.87
CA LYS A 72 3.67 9.77 -10.81
C LYS A 72 3.25 8.40 -10.27
N SER A 73 3.65 8.05 -9.04
CA SER A 73 3.45 6.72 -8.44
C SER A 73 3.88 5.59 -9.37
N LYS A 74 4.97 5.80 -10.12
CA LYS A 74 5.50 4.86 -11.11
C LYS A 74 6.63 4.03 -10.47
N PRO A 75 6.49 2.70 -10.39
CA PRO A 75 7.56 1.86 -9.86
C PRO A 75 8.77 1.81 -10.81
N VAL A 76 9.96 1.68 -10.24
CA VAL A 76 11.23 1.51 -10.97
C VAL A 76 12.15 0.55 -10.21
N LEU A 77 12.82 -0.34 -10.94
CA LEU A 77 13.89 -1.19 -10.40
C LEU A 77 15.24 -0.52 -10.68
N ILE A 78 15.95 -0.16 -9.62
CA ILE A 78 17.32 0.37 -9.70
C ILE A 78 18.29 -0.80 -9.51
N GLN A 79 18.79 -1.36 -10.59
CA GLN A 79 19.79 -2.43 -10.55
C GLN A 79 21.12 -1.88 -10.01
N ASN A 80 21.92 -2.78 -9.42
CA ASN A 80 23.25 -2.49 -8.87
C ASN A 80 23.31 -1.47 -7.71
N ALA A 81 22.21 -0.79 -7.37
CA ALA A 81 22.12 0.15 -6.24
C ALA A 81 22.56 -0.47 -4.91
N ALA A 82 22.17 -1.72 -4.63
CA ALA A 82 22.52 -2.40 -3.39
C ALA A 82 24.05 -2.55 -3.20
N LYS A 83 24.82 -2.67 -4.29
CA LYS A 83 26.29 -2.81 -4.26
C LYS A 83 27.00 -1.58 -3.66
N LEU A 84 26.32 -0.44 -3.59
CA LEU A 84 26.86 0.76 -2.96
C LEU A 84 26.91 0.63 -1.43
N SER A 85 26.13 -0.27 -0.84
CA SER A 85 26.14 -0.54 0.59
C SER A 85 27.12 -1.65 0.93
N SER A 86 27.95 -1.44 1.97
CA SER A 86 28.82 -2.50 2.50
C SER A 86 28.06 -3.73 2.98
N ALA A 87 26.76 -3.58 3.29
CA ALA A 87 25.87 -4.69 3.63
C ALA A 87 25.79 -5.74 2.50
N PHE A 88 25.90 -5.32 1.23
CA PHE A 88 25.84 -6.24 0.09
C PHE A 88 26.89 -7.34 0.14
N GLU A 89 28.08 -7.01 0.63
CA GLU A 89 29.20 -7.96 0.73
C GLU A 89 29.29 -8.59 2.12
N LYS A 90 28.89 -7.85 3.17
CA LYS A 90 29.12 -8.24 4.55
C LYS A 90 27.98 -9.04 5.18
N TRP A 91 26.72 -8.79 4.81
CA TRP A 91 25.57 -9.38 5.50
C TRP A 91 25.33 -10.83 5.09
N THR A 92 26.22 -11.72 5.55
CA THR A 92 26.04 -13.16 5.51
C THR A 92 25.47 -13.67 6.84
N ASP A 93 24.96 -14.90 6.85
CA ASP A 93 24.51 -15.52 8.09
C ASP A 93 25.65 -15.63 9.12
N GLU A 94 26.86 -15.95 8.68
CA GLU A 94 28.05 -16.04 9.54
C GLU A 94 28.38 -14.68 10.13
N TYR A 95 28.30 -13.62 9.33
CA TYR A 95 28.48 -12.26 9.81
C TYR A 95 27.46 -11.95 10.90
N PHE A 96 26.17 -12.18 10.64
CA PHE A 96 25.10 -11.93 11.61
C PHE A 96 25.28 -12.72 12.91
N LEU A 97 25.67 -13.99 12.82
CA LEU A 97 25.87 -14.85 14.00
C LEU A 97 27.15 -14.54 14.78
N SER A 98 28.13 -13.88 14.16
CA SER A 98 29.38 -13.47 14.82
C SER A 98 29.23 -12.23 15.73
N ARG A 99 28.12 -11.52 15.60
CA ARG A 99 27.84 -10.27 16.31
C ARG A 99 27.31 -10.53 17.73
N PRO A 100 27.74 -9.81 18.78
CA PRO A 100 27.16 -9.95 20.12
C PRO A 100 25.65 -9.64 20.15
N GLU A 101 25.21 -8.71 19.30
CA GLU A 101 23.81 -8.36 19.07
C GLU A 101 22.98 -9.59 18.66
N SER A 102 23.60 -10.60 18.05
CA SER A 102 22.94 -11.87 17.70
C SER A 102 22.34 -12.58 18.90
N SER A 103 22.98 -12.52 20.08
CA SER A 103 22.47 -13.15 21.31
C SER A 103 21.70 -12.18 22.19
N GLU A 104 22.07 -10.90 22.16
CA GLU A 104 21.59 -9.87 23.08
C GLU A 104 20.26 -9.28 22.61
N GLU A 105 20.11 -9.03 21.31
CA GLU A 105 18.95 -8.33 20.76
C GLU A 105 17.75 -9.27 20.57
N LYS A 106 16.60 -8.82 21.05
CA LYS A 106 15.31 -9.47 20.85
C LYS A 106 14.60 -8.82 19.68
N ILE A 107 14.11 -9.65 18.76
CA ILE A 107 13.32 -9.21 17.61
C ILE A 107 11.90 -9.78 17.70
N GLN A 108 10.94 -9.08 17.12
CA GLN A 108 9.60 -9.60 16.86
C GLN A 108 9.59 -10.22 15.46
N ALA A 109 9.50 -11.55 15.41
CA ALA A 109 9.47 -12.30 14.17
C ALA A 109 8.02 -12.65 13.79
N GLU A 110 7.56 -12.17 12.64
CA GLU A 110 6.26 -12.53 12.07
C GLU A 110 6.13 -14.05 11.92
N GLN A 111 4.95 -14.58 12.26
CA GLN A 111 4.67 -16.01 12.19
C GLN A 111 3.76 -16.37 11.01
N GLY A 112 4.33 -17.09 10.04
CA GLY A 112 3.57 -17.57 8.89
C GLY A 112 3.54 -16.58 7.74
N LYS A 113 2.49 -16.64 6.92
CA LYS A 113 2.34 -15.76 5.75
C LYS A 113 1.70 -14.45 6.17
N LYS A 114 2.17 -13.33 5.59
CA LYS A 114 1.65 -11.98 5.88
C LYS A 114 0.15 -11.84 5.57
N GLU A 115 -0.37 -12.64 4.65
CA GLU A 115 -1.80 -12.69 4.31
C GLU A 115 -2.64 -13.29 5.46
N GLU A 116 -2.05 -14.12 6.33
CA GLU A 116 -2.68 -14.75 7.49
C GLU A 116 -2.34 -13.96 8.77
N ARG A 117 -3.06 -12.85 9.02
CA ARG A 117 -2.82 -11.93 10.14
C ARG A 117 -3.38 -12.38 11.49
N THR A 118 -3.71 -13.67 11.62
CA THR A 118 -4.30 -14.24 12.85
C THR A 118 -3.25 -14.69 13.85
N LYS A 119 -1.99 -14.84 13.42
CA LYS A 119 -0.89 -15.30 14.26
C LYS A 119 -0.16 -14.10 14.86
N PRO A 120 0.05 -14.08 16.19
CA PRO A 120 0.85 -13.03 16.81
C PRO A 120 2.32 -13.20 16.44
N ASP A 121 3.05 -12.08 16.50
CA ASP A 121 4.50 -12.09 16.36
C ASP A 121 5.15 -12.89 17.48
N LYS A 122 6.33 -13.44 17.20
CA LYS A 122 7.13 -14.18 18.18
C LYS A 122 8.37 -13.40 18.55
N GLU A 123 8.52 -13.12 19.83
CA GLU A 123 9.79 -12.63 20.35
C GLU A 123 10.86 -13.75 20.32
N THR A 124 12.04 -13.45 19.77
CA THR A 124 13.17 -14.38 19.65
C THR A 124 14.47 -13.59 19.63
N SER A 125 15.60 -14.21 19.99
CA SER A 125 16.89 -13.59 19.69
C SER A 125 17.08 -13.51 18.17
N PHE A 126 17.83 -12.51 17.70
CA PHE A 126 18.18 -12.39 16.28
C PHE A 126 18.96 -13.63 15.78
N GLY A 127 19.87 -14.16 16.59
CA GLY A 127 20.65 -15.35 16.24
C GLY A 127 19.80 -16.61 16.09
N ASP A 128 18.84 -16.82 16.99
CA ASP A 128 17.92 -17.96 16.89
C ASP A 128 16.98 -17.82 15.68
N PHE A 129 16.69 -16.58 15.28
CA PHE A 129 15.98 -16.30 14.05
C PHE A 129 16.79 -16.71 12.82
N VAL A 130 18.04 -16.24 12.69
CA VAL A 130 18.93 -16.58 11.56
C VAL A 130 19.15 -18.10 11.46
N LYS A 131 19.49 -18.77 12.56
CA LYS A 131 19.66 -20.24 12.59
C LYS A 131 18.40 -21.00 12.19
N ARG A 132 17.22 -20.45 12.47
CA ARG A 132 15.94 -21.06 12.08
C ARG A 132 15.67 -20.94 10.59
N LEU A 133 16.08 -19.84 9.96
CA LEU A 133 15.97 -19.66 8.51
C LEU A 133 16.80 -20.71 7.76
N GLN A 134 18.06 -20.89 8.16
CA GLN A 134 18.97 -21.89 7.60
C GLN A 134 18.36 -23.29 7.60
N ARG A 135 17.74 -23.69 8.72
CA ARG A 135 17.17 -25.03 8.89
C ARG A 135 15.94 -25.29 8.04
N LYS A 136 15.12 -24.26 7.80
CA LYS A 136 13.83 -24.42 7.11
C LYS A 136 13.91 -24.20 5.60
N GLY A 137 15.07 -23.79 5.07
CA GLY A 137 15.25 -23.52 3.65
C GLY A 137 14.33 -22.42 3.12
N TYR A 138 13.88 -21.50 3.98
CA TYR A 138 13.09 -20.36 3.54
C TYR A 138 14.01 -19.39 2.80
N LEU A 139 13.61 -19.01 1.59
CA LEU A 139 14.26 -17.95 0.84
C LEU A 139 14.07 -16.62 1.59
N TYR A 140 15.14 -15.82 1.69
CA TYR A 140 15.17 -14.53 2.41
C TYR A 140 14.04 -13.57 2.00
N GLY A 141 13.47 -13.73 0.80
CA GLY A 141 12.38 -12.88 0.28
C GLY A 141 10.97 -13.14 0.82
N GLN A 142 10.80 -13.93 1.89
CA GLN A 142 9.46 -14.28 2.41
C GLN A 142 9.20 -13.87 3.87
N LEU A 143 10.17 -13.24 4.55
CA LEU A 143 10.01 -12.80 5.92
C LEU A 143 10.49 -11.35 6.06
N CYS A 144 9.54 -10.42 6.27
CA CYS A 144 9.86 -9.08 6.75
C CYS A 144 10.40 -9.20 8.18
N ALA A 145 11.71 -9.08 8.37
CA ALA A 145 12.24 -8.71 9.67
C ALA A 145 12.20 -7.18 9.76
N CYS A 146 11.23 -6.65 10.48
CA CYS A 146 11.23 -5.26 10.92
C CYS A 146 12.32 -5.11 12.00
N VAL A 147 13.55 -4.83 11.58
CA VAL A 147 14.63 -4.47 12.51
C VAL A 147 14.46 -2.99 12.85
N TYR A 148 13.58 -2.70 13.80
CA TYR A 148 13.52 -1.37 14.40
C TYR A 148 14.63 -1.29 15.44
N GLU A 149 15.58 -0.39 15.20
CA GLU A 149 16.57 0.08 16.20
C GLU A 149 17.67 -0.90 16.62
N VAL A 150 18.39 -1.52 15.67
CA VAL A 150 19.74 -2.02 16.02
C VAL A 150 20.74 -0.90 15.75
N PRO A 151 21.53 -0.44 16.74
CA PRO A 151 22.62 0.51 16.56
C PRO A 151 23.83 -0.19 15.92
N ILE A 152 23.62 -0.77 14.74
CA ILE A 152 24.71 -1.03 13.79
C ILE A 152 24.88 0.30 13.05
N ASP A 153 26.11 0.81 12.92
CA ASP A 153 26.47 2.07 12.25
C ASP A 153 25.68 2.31 10.93
N PHE A 154 24.48 2.84 11.05
CA PHE A 154 23.58 3.18 9.96
C PHE A 154 23.69 4.69 9.79
N PRO A 155 24.24 5.21 8.67
CA PRO A 155 23.95 6.58 8.31
C PRO A 155 22.43 6.69 8.15
N ALA A 156 21.84 7.68 8.82
CA ALA A 156 20.41 7.91 9.02
C ALA A 156 19.61 8.15 7.72
N ALA A 157 19.58 7.16 6.84
CA ALA A 157 18.67 7.06 5.71
C ALA A 157 17.87 5.78 5.93
N GLY A 158 16.60 5.92 6.32
CA GLY A 158 15.66 4.81 6.37
C GLY A 158 15.56 4.17 4.99
N ILE A 159 16.30 3.10 4.78
CA ILE A 159 16.20 2.23 3.62
C ILE A 159 15.41 1.02 4.10
N LEU A 160 14.17 0.90 3.62
CA LEU A 160 13.47 -0.37 3.56
C LEU A 160 14.33 -1.31 2.69
N VAL A 161 15.20 -2.09 3.32
CA VAL A 161 15.91 -3.17 2.64
C VAL A 161 14.90 -4.30 2.45
N TRP A 162 14.37 -4.39 1.23
CA TRP A 162 13.79 -5.63 0.73
C TRP A 162 14.96 -6.58 0.44
N MET A 163 15.20 -7.55 1.32
CA MET A 163 15.90 -8.79 0.97
C MET A 163 14.92 -9.77 0.34
#